data_AF-A0A1J5B624-F1
#
_entry.id   AF-A0A1J5B624-F1
#
_cell.length_a   1.000
_cell.length_b   1.000
_cell.length_c   1.000
_cell.angle_alpha   90.00
_cell.angle_beta   90.00
_cell.angle_gamma   90.00
#
_symmetry.space_group_name_H-M   'P 1'
#
loop_
_entity.id
_entity.type
_entity.pdbx_description
1 polymer ?
#
loop_
_entity_poly.entity_id
_entity_poly.type
_entity_poly.pdbx_seq_one_letter_code
_entity_poly.pdbx_strand_id
1 'polypeptide(L)' 'MHKAKKNKSLSKWQVKFNKLISKVRFKVERTFGSITKWFNGGIARYIGLEKMHTQHMMEAMAYNLYRSLGIIMSKCEK' A
#
# COMPACT_ATOMS: atom_id res chain seq x y z
N MET A 1 3.41 -0.85 -14.90
CA MET A 1 3.47 0.61 -14.80
C MET A 1 4.69 1.09 -15.56
N HIS A 2 4.49 1.92 -16.59
CA HIS A 2 5.62 2.45 -17.35
C HIS A 2 6.21 3.64 -16.61
N LYS A 3 7.53 3.61 -16.38
CA LYS A 3 8.27 4.75 -15.82
C LYS A 3 8.93 5.52 -16.96
N ALA A 4 8.86 6.84 -16.91
CA ALA A 4 9.66 7.68 -17.79
C ALA A 4 11.15 7.50 -17.46
N LYS A 5 12.02 7.63 -18.45
CA LYS A 5 13.47 7.63 -18.27
C LYS A 5 14.02 8.98 -18.76
N LYS A 6 15.24 9.34 -18.32
CA LYS A 6 15.92 10.56 -18.81
C LYS A 6 15.92 10.54 -20.34
N ASN A 7 15.49 11.64 -20.96
CA ASN A 7 15.35 11.81 -22.41
C ASN A 7 14.39 10.84 -23.11
N LYS A 8 13.53 10.13 -22.38
CA LYS A 8 12.51 9.23 -22.95
C LYS A 8 11.16 9.42 -22.25
N SER A 9 10.34 10.27 -22.86
CA SER A 9 8.96 10.50 -22.43
C SER A 9 8.10 9.26 -22.66
N LEU A 10 7.00 9.16 -21.90
CA LEU A 10 6.03 8.09 -22.06
C LEU A 10 5.21 8.31 -23.32
N SER A 11 4.99 7.24 -24.08
CA SER A 11 4.04 7.26 -25.20
C SER A 11 2.62 7.56 -24.68
N LYS A 12 1.77 8.18 -25.53
CA LYS A 12 0.36 8.47 -25.22
C LYS A 12 -0.38 7.23 -24.69
N TRP A 13 -0.10 6.06 -25.25
CA TRP A 13 -0.66 4.79 -24.79
C TRP A 13 -0.18 4.38 -23.40
N GLN A 14 1.11 4.55 -23.11
CA GLN A 14 1.68 4.23 -21.80
C GLN A 14 1.11 5.14 -20.71
N VAL A 15 0.86 6.41 -21.02
CA VAL A 15 0.17 7.35 -20.12
C VAL A 15 -1.27 6.90 -19.86
N LYS A 16 -2.01 6.57 -20.93
CA LYS A 16 -3.39 6.10 -20.82
C LYS A 16 -3.48 4.81 -19.99
N PHE A 17 -2.59 3.85 -20.24
CA PHE A 17 -2.47 2.62 -19.46
C PHE A 17 -2.18 2.89 -17.98
N ASN A 18 -1.18 3.74 -17.68
CA ASN A 18 -0.86 4.12 -16.31
C ASN A 18 -2.06 4.79 -15.60
N LYS A 19 -2.84 5.62 -16.30
CA LYS A 19 -4.05 6.24 -15.76
C LYS A 19 -5.13 5.20 -15.43
N LEU A 20 -5.32 4.19 -16.28
CA LEU A 20 -6.30 3.12 -16.05
C LEU A 20 -5.97 2.30 -14.78
N ILE A 21 -4.71 1.92 -14.60
CA ILE A 21 -4.30 1.11 -13.42
C ILE A 21 -4.16 1.93 -12.13
N SER A 22 -4.23 3.27 -12.21
CA SER A 22 -3.93 4.18 -11.10
C SER A 22 -4.79 3.94 -9.86
N LYS A 23 -6.07 3.61 -10.02
CA LYS A 23 -7.00 3.34 -8.91
C LYS A 23 -6.62 2.08 -8.14
N VAL A 24 -6.25 1.01 -8.86
CA VAL A 24 -5.83 -0.25 -8.23
C VAL A 24 -4.49 -0.05 -7.53
N ARG A 25 -3.54 0.61 -8.22
CA ARG A 25 -2.24 0.97 -7.65
C ARG A 25 -2.37 1.75 -6.36
N PHE A 26 -3.24 2.77 -6.34
CA PHE A 26 -3.48 3.57 -5.14
C PHE A 26 -3.98 2.73 -3.95
N LYS A 27 -4.84 1.73 -4.19
CA LYS A 27 -5.29 0.84 -3.10
C LYS A 27 -4.11 0.05 -2.51
N VAL A 28 -3.27 -0.53 -3.36
CA VAL A 28 -2.11 -1.34 -2.95
C VAL A 28 -1.06 -0.49 -2.24
N GLU A 29 -0.60 0.59 -2.87
CA GLU A 29 0.45 1.47 -2.32
C GLU A 29 0.03 2.13 -1.01
N ARG A 30 -1.23 2.55 -0.90
CA ARG A 30 -1.76 3.14 0.34
C ARG A 30 -1.75 2.14 1.48
N THR A 31 -2.01 0.85 1.24
CA THR A 31 -1.92 -0.19 2.28
C THR A 31 -0.51 -0.30 2.82
N PHE A 32 0.48 -0.48 1.94
CA PHE A 32 1.88 -0.56 2.35
C PHE A 32 2.38 0.73 3.02
N GLY A 33 2.05 1.90 2.45
CA GLY A 33 2.42 3.18 3.02
C GLY A 33 1.81 3.43 4.41
N SER A 34 0.56 3.00 4.63
CA SER A 34 -0.06 3.05 5.95
C SER A 34 0.60 2.09 6.94
N ILE A 35 0.95 0.87 6.52
CA ILE A 35 1.63 -0.10 7.39
C ILE A 35 2.99 0.45 7.83
N THR A 36 3.78 0.99 6.90
CA THR A 36 5.05 1.65 7.21
C THR A 36 4.86 2.85 8.13
N LYS A 37 3.84 3.69 7.88
CA LYS A 37 3.61 4.92 8.67
C LYS A 37 3.08 4.65 10.08
N TRP A 38 2.16 3.70 10.26
CA TRP A 38 1.47 3.48 11.53
C TRP A 38 2.14 2.43 12.41
N PHE A 39 2.79 1.43 11.81
CA PHE A 39 3.34 0.29 12.54
C PHE A 39 4.86 0.14 12.37
N ASN A 40 5.54 1.14 11.81
CA ASN A 40 6.97 1.11 11.48
C ASN A 40 7.35 -0.12 10.62
N GLY A 41 6.41 -0.57 9.77
CA GLY A 41 6.64 -1.70 8.88
C GLY A 41 7.72 -1.41 7.82
N GLY A 42 8.38 -2.46 7.34
CA GLY A 42 9.51 -2.36 6.42
C GLY A 42 10.89 -2.32 7.11
N ILE A 43 10.91 -2.31 8.45
CA ILE A 43 12.13 -2.48 9.25
C ILE A 43 12.17 -3.91 9.80
N ALA A 44 13.33 -4.56 9.66
CA ALA A 44 13.58 -5.87 10.26
C ALA A 44 13.87 -5.71 11.76
N ARG A 45 12.85 -5.87 12.61
CA ARG A 45 12.99 -5.76 14.07
C ARG A 45 13.51 -7.04 14.72
N TYR A 46 13.20 -8.19 14.12
CA TYR A 46 13.56 -9.49 14.66
C TYR A 46 14.54 -10.22 13.73
N ILE A 47 15.44 -10.99 14.34
CA ILE A 47 16.39 -11.85 13.61
C ILE A 47 15.68 -13.15 13.22
N GLY A 48 15.72 -13.48 11.93
CA GLY A 48 15.18 -14.71 11.37
C GLY A 48 13.89 -14.50 10.56
N LEU A 49 13.75 -15.27 9.49
CA LEU A 49 12.64 -15.14 8.52
C LEU A 49 11.28 -15.43 9.16
N GLU A 50 11.18 -16.47 9.98
CA GLU A 50 9.93 -16.86 10.67
C GLU A 50 9.39 -15.70 11.54
N LYS A 51 10.26 -15.08 12.34
CA LYS A 51 9.85 -13.97 13.22
C LYS A 51 9.44 -12.74 12.43
N MET A 52 10.15 -12.46 11.34
CA MET A 52 9.81 -11.36 10.44
C MET A 52 8.49 -11.61 9.68
N HIS A 53 8.24 -12.85 9.27
CA HIS A 53 6.97 -13.24 8.65
C HIS A 53 5.81 -13.01 9.62
N THR A 54 5.93 -13.49 10.85
CA THR A 54 4.91 -13.29 11.90
C THR A 54 4.71 -11.80 12.20
N GLN A 55 5.78 -11.00 12.27
CA GLN A 55 5.67 -9.54 12.41
C GLN A 55 4.84 -8.93 11.26
N HIS A 56 5.15 -9.30 10.02
CA HIS A 56 4.44 -8.77 8.85
C HIS A 56 2.95 -9.16 8.86
N MET A 57 2.63 -10.40 9.24
CA MET A 57 1.26 -10.88 9.38
C MET A 57 0.49 -10.09 10.45
N MET A 58 1.12 -9.84 11.61
CA MET A 58 0.52 -9.03 12.68
C MET A 58 0.26 -7.58 12.23
N GLU A 59 1.20 -6.96 11.52
CA GLU A 59 1.04 -5.61 10.95
C GLU A 59 -0.10 -5.53 9.93
N ALA A 60 -0.27 -6.57 9.11
CA ALA A 60 -1.39 -6.66 8.16
C ALA A 60 -2.75 -6.79 8.87
N MET A 61 -2.83 -7.60 9.93
CA MET A 61 -4.05 -7.72 10.75
C MET A 61 -4.37 -6.40 11.46
N ALA A 62 -3.38 -5.75 12.07
CA ALA A 62 -3.53 -4.46 12.73
C ALA A 62 -4.01 -3.37 11.76
N TYR A 63 -3.48 -3.35 10.53
CA TYR A 63 -3.94 -2.46 9.47
C TYR A 63 -5.43 -2.65 9.15
N ASN A 64 -5.86 -3.90 8.98
CA ASN A 64 -7.26 -4.21 8.67
C ASN A 64 -8.20 -3.75 9.79
N LEU A 65 -7.84 -4.01 11.05
CA LEU A 65 -8.61 -3.57 12.21
C LEU A 65 -8.73 -2.04 12.26
N TYR A 66 -7.60 -1.33 12.23
CA TYR A 66 -7.57 0.14 12.29
C TYR A 66 -8.37 0.79 11.15
N ARG A 67 -8.25 0.24 9.93
CA ARG A 67 -8.96 0.74 8.76
C ARG A 67 -10.46 0.45 8.78
N SER A 68 -10.85 -0.72 9.28
CA SER A 68 -12.26 -1.14 9.32
C SER A 68 -13.13 -0.17 10.14
N LEU A 69 -12.60 0.31 11.27
CA LEU A 69 -13.27 1.29 12.13
C LEU A 69 -13.62 2.57 11.36
N GLY A 70 -12.67 3.11 10.59
CA GLY A 70 -12.92 4.31 9.78
C GLY A 70 -13.95 4.09 8.66
N ILE A 71 -14.03 2.88 8.10
CA ILE A 71 -15.04 2.53 7.09
C ILE A 71 -16.43 2.42 7.73
N ILE A 72 -16.52 1.81 8.92
CA ILE A 72 -17.79 1.67 9.66
C ILE A 72 -18.30 3.06 10.06
N MET A 73 -17.45 3.90 10.65
CA MET A 73 -17.82 5.27 11.05
C MET A 73 -18.33 6.09 9.86
N SER A 74 -17.60 6.07 8.74
CA SER A 74 -18.00 6.78 7.51
C SER A 74 -19.33 6.29 6.92
N LYS A 75 -19.76 5.06 7.22
CA LYS A 75 -21.06 4.54 6.81
C LYS A 75 -22.18 4.89 7.79
N CYS A 76 -21.86 5.10 9.06
CA CYS A 76 -22.83 5.44 10.11
C CYS A 76 -23.23 6.92 10.08
N GLU A 77 -22.36 7.79 9.56
CA GLU A 77 -22.62 9.23 9.38
C GLU A 77 -23.47 9.57 8.13
N LYS A 78 -23.90 8.55 7.36
CA LYS A 78 -24.79 8.68 6.21
C LYS A 78 -26.18 8.15 6.53
#